data_AF-A0AA45R7T7-F1
#
_entry.id   AF-A0AA45R7T7-F1
#
_cell.length_a   1.000
_cell.length_b   1.000
_cell.length_c   1.000
_cell.angle_alpha   90.00
_cell.angle_beta   90.00
_cell.angle_gamma   90.00
#
_symmetry.space_group_name_H-M   'P 1'
#
loop_
_entity.id
_entity.type
_entity.pdbx_description
1 polymer ?
#
loop_
_entity_poly.entity_id
_entity_poly.type
_entity_poly.pdbx_seq_one_letter_code
_entity_poly.pdbx_strand_id
1 'polypeptide(L)'
;MGAMTANANSLAQLASSGGFAISRTGAENYTKAIDKALVELGELRGTLNDLQQETRLGTSPDAIAMSKYNLENVTGGSGTIGIVPAIKQLITALTQARDALELATSDYEAVETDVSTRLKN
;
A
#
# COMPACT_ATOMS: atom_id res chain seq x y z
N MET A 1 -3.60 -3.95 11.34
CA MET A 1 -3.52 -3.57 9.91
C MET A 1 -4.46 -2.44 9.50
N GLY A 2 -5.61 -2.24 10.16
CA GLY A 2 -6.46 -1.05 9.93
C GLY A 2 -5.72 0.29 10.06
N ALA A 3 -4.72 0.39 10.95
CA ALA A 3 -3.89 1.58 11.11
C ALA A 3 -2.99 1.88 9.89
N MET A 4 -2.47 0.88 9.17
CA MET A 4 -1.61 1.11 8.01
C MET A 4 -2.41 1.59 6.80
N THR A 5 -3.56 0.96 6.53
CA THR A 5 -4.50 1.42 5.48
C THR A 5 -5.07 2.80 5.81
N ALA A 6 -5.39 3.07 7.08
CA ALA A 6 -5.81 4.40 7.52
C ALA A 6 -4.71 5.45 7.32
N ASN A 7 -3.45 5.11 7.58
CA ASN A 7 -2.32 6.03 7.38
C ASN A 7 -2.07 6.31 5.89
N ALA A 8 -2.18 5.30 5.01
CA ALA A 8 -2.06 5.51 3.56
C ALA A 8 -3.21 6.36 3.00
N ASN A 9 -4.45 6.10 3.44
CA ASN A 9 -5.61 6.90 3.04
C ASN A 9 -5.53 8.34 3.57
N SER A 10 -5.03 8.53 4.80
CA SER A 10 -4.78 9.85 5.39
C SER A 10 -3.70 10.61 4.59
N LEU A 11 -2.61 9.93 4.22
CA LEU A 11 -1.57 10.52 3.36
C LEU A 11 -2.13 10.96 2.01
N ALA A 12 -2.96 10.14 1.35
CA ALA A 12 -3.61 10.48 0.10
C ALA A 12 -4.54 11.71 0.24
N GLN A 13 -5.36 11.77 1.30
CA GLN A 13 -6.22 12.92 1.57
C GLN A 13 -5.44 14.21 1.85
N LEU A 14 -4.36 14.12 2.60
CA LEU A 14 -3.50 15.27 2.89
C LEU A 14 -2.77 15.76 1.63
N ALA A 15 -2.37 14.85 0.73
CA ALA A 15 -1.78 15.20 -0.56
C ALA A 15 -2.81 15.90 -1.48
N SER A 16 -4.04 15.36 -1.57
CA SER A 16 -5.09 15.90 -2.44
C SER A 16 -5.70 17.23 -1.99
N SER A 17 -5.59 17.56 -0.70
CA SER A 17 -6.16 18.81 -0.15
C SER A 17 -5.26 20.03 -0.30
N GLY A 18 -4.05 19.89 -0.86
CA GLY A 18 -3.05 20.96 -0.90
C GLY A 18 -2.57 21.40 0.49
N GLY A 19 -2.97 20.68 1.55
CA GLY A 19 -2.64 20.98 2.96
C GLY A 19 -1.23 20.56 3.36
N PHE A 20 -0.53 19.81 2.51
CA PHE A 20 0.89 19.57 2.67
C PHE A 20 1.69 20.68 1.98
N ALA A 21 2.28 21.56 2.79
CA ALA A 21 3.52 22.25 2.40
C ALA A 21 4.67 21.22 2.29
N ILE A 22 4.51 20.19 1.47
CA ILE A 22 5.58 19.26 1.12
C ILE A 22 6.38 19.94 0.02
N SER A 23 7.67 20.17 0.29
CA SER A 23 8.60 20.59 -0.75
C SER A 23 8.68 19.50 -1.83
N ARG A 24 8.97 19.87 -3.09
CA ARG A 24 9.19 18.90 -4.18
C ARG A 24 10.12 17.75 -3.74
N THR A 25 11.21 18.08 -3.06
CA THR A 25 12.15 17.09 -2.51
C THR A 25 11.51 16.15 -1.49
N GLY A 26 10.60 16.65 -0.65
CA GLY A 26 9.83 15.82 0.27
C GLY A 26 8.90 14.85 -0.46
N ALA A 27 8.18 15.32 -1.48
CA ALA A 27 7.28 14.49 -2.28
C ALA A 27 8.05 13.39 -3.01
N GLU A 28 9.16 13.73 -3.66
CA GLU A 28 10.05 12.77 -4.32
C GLU A 28 10.56 11.68 -3.36
N ASN A 29 10.91 12.05 -2.12
CA ASN A 29 11.36 11.09 -1.12
C ASN A 29 10.23 10.14 -0.69
N TYR A 30 9.00 10.64 -0.53
CA TYR A 30 7.84 9.78 -0.25
C TYR A 30 7.53 8.86 -1.43
N THR A 31 7.54 9.37 -2.67
CA THR A 31 7.33 8.55 -3.88
C THR A 31 8.37 7.43 -3.97
N LYS A 32 9.66 7.75 -3.78
CA LYS A 32 10.74 6.73 -3.76
C LYS A 32 10.54 5.68 -2.67
N ALA A 33 10.11 6.08 -1.47
CA ALA A 33 9.85 5.15 -0.39
C ALA A 33 8.66 4.23 -0.70
N ILE A 34 7.60 4.78 -1.30
CA ILE A 34 6.44 4.00 -1.73
C ILE A 34 6.81 3.03 -2.87
N ASP A 35 7.56 3.48 -3.86
CA ASP A 35 8.05 2.64 -4.96
C ASP A 35 8.87 1.46 -4.43
N LYS A 36 9.78 1.73 -3.49
CA LYS A 36 10.57 0.69 -2.83
C LYS A 36 9.68 -0.31 -2.10
N ALA A 37 8.70 0.18 -1.33
CA ALA A 37 7.76 -0.69 -0.62
C ALA A 37 6.93 -1.55 -1.58
N LEU A 38 6.47 -0.99 -2.70
CA LEU A 38 5.73 -1.73 -3.73
C LEU A 38 6.57 -2.83 -4.38
N VAL A 39 7.86 -2.58 -4.62
CA VAL A 39 8.81 -3.60 -5.12
C VAL A 39 8.97 -4.72 -4.10
N GLU A 40 9.28 -4.40 -2.85
CA GLU A 40 9.45 -5.40 -1.78
C GLU A 40 8.16 -6.22 -1.55
N LEU A 41 6.99 -5.58 -1.61
CA LEU A 41 5.70 -6.28 -1.54
C LEU A 41 5.44 -7.17 -2.77
N GLY A 42 5.93 -6.76 -3.95
CA GLY A 42 5.87 -7.56 -5.17
C GLY A 42 6.73 -8.82 -5.10
N GLU A 43 7.91 -8.74 -4.47
CA GLU A 43 8.80 -9.89 -4.24
C GLU A 43 8.16 -10.95 -3.32
N LEU A 44 7.26 -10.55 -2.42
CA LEU A 44 6.51 -11.49 -1.57
C LEU A 44 5.50 -12.35 -2.34
N ARG A 45 5.21 -12.08 -3.61
CA ARG A 45 4.17 -12.80 -4.37
C ARG A 45 4.38 -14.31 -4.41
N GLY A 46 5.64 -14.77 -4.49
CA GLY A 46 5.99 -16.20 -4.41
C GLY A 46 5.60 -16.79 -3.06
N THR A 47 6.10 -16.19 -1.99
CA THR A 47 5.78 -16.59 -0.60
C THR A 47 4.28 -16.59 -0.32
N LEU A 48 3.54 -15.61 -0.82
CA LEU A 48 2.09 -15.54 -0.64
C LEU A 48 1.34 -16.65 -1.38
N ASN A 49 1.83 -17.09 -2.54
CA ASN A 49 1.28 -18.25 -3.23
C ASN A 49 1.55 -19.54 -2.47
N ASP A 50 2.73 -19.67 -1.85
CA ASP A 50 3.07 -20.84 -1.04
C ASP A 50 2.23 -20.93 0.23
N LEU A 51 2.00 -19.79 0.90
CA LEU A 51 1.16 -19.72 2.11
C LEU A 51 -0.31 -20.09 1.84
N GLN A 52 -0.80 -19.92 0.61
CA GLN A 52 -2.17 -20.30 0.24
C GLN A 52 -2.34 -21.80 0.01
N GLN A 53 -1.27 -22.59 0.14
CA GLN A 53 -1.33 -24.04 0.02
C GLN A 53 -1.61 -24.68 1.38
N GLU A 54 -2.46 -25.71 1.37
CA GLU A 54 -2.74 -26.50 2.57
C GLU A 54 -1.47 -27.21 3.04
N THR A 55 -1.10 -27.01 4.32
CA THR A 55 0.14 -27.57 4.87
C THR A 55 -0.02 -29.07 5.08
N ARG A 56 0.95 -29.88 4.64
CA ARG A 56 0.90 -31.34 4.80
C ARG A 56 1.47 -31.75 6.17
N LEU A 57 0.60 -31.80 7.18
CA LEU A 57 0.99 -32.14 8.57
C LEU A 57 0.72 -33.60 8.96
N GLY A 58 0.18 -34.42 8.03
CA GLY A 58 -0.22 -35.81 8.27
C GLY A 58 -1.73 -36.02 8.17
N THR A 59 -2.21 -37.20 8.57
CA THR A 59 -3.64 -37.60 8.45
C THR A 59 -4.38 -37.68 9.79
N SER A 60 -3.73 -37.31 10.90
CA SER A 60 -4.42 -37.27 12.19
C SER A 60 -5.48 -36.16 12.19
N PRO A 61 -6.57 -36.30 12.97
CA PRO A 61 -7.59 -35.26 13.09
C PRO A 61 -7.01 -33.89 13.44
N ASP A 62 -6.04 -33.84 14.36
CA ASP A 62 -5.37 -32.61 14.78
C ASP A 62 -4.52 -31.98 13.66
N ALA A 63 -3.82 -32.81 12.88
CA ALA A 63 -3.03 -32.34 11.74
C ALA A 63 -3.91 -31.70 10.66
N ILE A 64 -5.06 -32.32 10.37
CA ILE A 64 -6.04 -31.79 9.41
C ILE A 64 -6.64 -30.48 9.93
N ALA A 65 -6.99 -30.41 11.22
CA ALA A 65 -7.56 -29.20 11.82
C ALA A 65 -6.56 -28.03 11.79
N MET A 66 -5.30 -28.29 12.15
CA MET A 66 -4.25 -27.28 12.13
C MET A 66 -3.96 -26.77 10.71
N SER A 67 -3.94 -27.67 9.72
CA SER A 67 -3.70 -27.29 8.33
C SER A 67 -4.79 -26.35 7.79
N LYS A 68 -6.05 -26.66 8.09
CA LYS A 68 -7.19 -25.79 7.76
C LYS A 68 -7.13 -24.45 8.46
N TYR A 69 -6.77 -24.44 9.75
CA TYR A 69 -6.62 -23.21 10.52
C TYR A 69 -5.52 -22.30 9.95
N ASN A 70 -4.37 -22.87 9.55
CA ASN A 70 -3.31 -22.10 8.90
C ASN A 70 -3.77 -21.49 7.59
N LEU A 71 -4.46 -22.29 6.76
CA LEU A 71 -5.00 -21.80 5.49
C LEU A 71 -6.02 -20.68 5.71
N GLU A 72 -6.92 -20.81 6.67
CA GLU A 72 -7.91 -19.79 7.01
C GLU A 72 -7.25 -18.47 7.45
N ASN A 73 -6.16 -18.52 8.22
CA ASN A 73 -5.41 -17.31 8.59
C ASN A 73 -4.78 -16.60 7.37
N VAL A 74 -4.37 -17.37 6.36
CA VAL A 74 -3.76 -16.81 5.16
C VAL A 74 -4.81 -16.25 4.21
N THR A 75 -5.88 -17.00 3.93
CA THR A 75 -6.92 -16.64 2.95
C THR A 75 -7.97 -15.70 3.53
N GLY A 76 -8.18 -15.73 4.84
CA GLY A 76 -9.29 -15.09 5.53
C GLY A 76 -10.42 -16.09 5.80
N GLY A 77 -11.13 -15.83 6.89
CA GLY A 77 -12.19 -16.68 7.43
C GLY A 77 -13.41 -15.89 7.86
N SER A 78 -14.28 -16.53 8.65
CA SER A 78 -15.54 -15.95 9.12
C SER A 78 -15.29 -14.84 10.16
N GLY A 79 -14.94 -13.64 9.69
CA GLY A 79 -14.73 -12.45 10.52
C GLY A 79 -13.30 -11.91 10.58
N THR A 80 -12.34 -12.51 9.87
CA THR A 80 -10.94 -12.06 9.82
C THR A 80 -10.48 -11.83 8.38
N ILE A 81 -9.84 -10.67 8.14
CA ILE A 81 -9.07 -10.45 6.92
C ILE A 81 -7.81 -11.32 7.00
N GLY A 82 -7.65 -12.23 6.04
CA GLY A 82 -6.44 -13.03 5.91
C GLY A 82 -5.21 -12.20 5.50
N ILE A 83 -4.04 -12.80 5.66
CA ILE A 83 -2.75 -12.17 5.31
C ILE A 83 -2.72 -11.75 3.83
N VAL A 84 -3.17 -12.62 2.92
CA VAL A 84 -3.16 -12.35 1.47
C VAL A 84 -4.06 -11.18 1.08
N PRO A 85 -5.35 -11.15 1.44
CA PRO A 85 -6.19 -9.99 1.12
C PRO A 85 -5.69 -8.70 1.79
N ALA A 86 -5.10 -8.76 2.99
CA ALA A 86 -4.53 -7.57 3.62
C ALA A 86 -3.33 -6.99 2.84
N ILE A 87 -2.41 -7.84 2.38
CA ILE A 87 -1.27 -7.38 1.59
C ILE A 87 -1.74 -6.80 0.26
N LYS A 88 -2.76 -7.39 -0.37
CA LYS A 88 -3.39 -6.82 -1.57
C LYS A 88 -3.96 -5.42 -1.31
N GLN A 89 -4.66 -5.24 -0.20
CA GLN A 89 -5.19 -3.93 0.20
C GLN A 89 -4.07 -2.90 0.46
N LEU A 90 -2.95 -3.33 1.07
CA LEU A 90 -1.79 -2.47 1.29
C LEU A 90 -1.17 -2.02 -0.04
N ILE A 91 -0.98 -2.94 -1.00
CA ILE A 91 -0.47 -2.61 -2.34
C ILE A 91 -1.38 -1.58 -3.04
N THR A 92 -2.70 -1.80 -2.99
CA THR A 92 -3.66 -0.84 -3.56
C THR A 92 -3.56 0.53 -2.90
N ALA A 93 -3.53 0.59 -1.56
CA ALA A 93 -3.46 1.86 -0.84
C ALA A 93 -2.15 2.61 -1.10
N LEU A 94 -1.02 1.90 -1.18
CA LEU A 94 0.27 2.49 -1.53
C LEU A 94 0.30 3.03 -2.97
N THR A 95 -0.29 2.29 -3.91
CA THR A 95 -0.42 2.75 -5.31
C THR A 95 -1.26 4.03 -5.39
N GLN A 96 -2.39 4.07 -4.69
CA GLN A 96 -3.25 5.26 -4.63
C GLN A 96 -2.53 6.46 -3.99
N ALA A 97 -1.74 6.23 -2.94
CA ALA A 97 -0.95 7.27 -2.30
C ALA A 97 0.15 7.82 -3.23
N ARG A 98 0.82 6.95 -3.99
CA ARG A 98 1.79 7.33 -5.02
C ARG A 98 1.16 8.23 -6.08
N ASP A 99 0.03 7.81 -6.64
CA ASP A 99 -0.67 8.55 -7.69
C ASP A 99 -1.14 9.92 -7.19
N ALA A 100 -1.62 9.99 -5.94
CA ALA A 100 -2.02 11.26 -5.31
C ALA A 100 -0.84 12.22 -5.10
N LEU A 101 0.34 11.70 -4.73
CA LEU A 101 1.56 12.51 -4.58
C LEU A 101 2.10 13.00 -5.92
N GLU A 102 2.05 12.16 -6.96
CA GLU A 102 2.42 12.57 -8.32
C GLU A 102 1.52 13.68 -8.84
N LEU A 103 0.20 13.55 -8.68
CA LEU A 103 -0.76 14.58 -9.05
C LEU A 103 -0.51 15.89 -8.30
N ALA A 104 -0.38 15.83 -6.98
CA ALA A 104 -0.13 17.01 -6.16
C ALA A 104 1.16 17.73 -6.57
N THR A 105 2.23 16.99 -6.91
CA THR A 105 3.50 17.59 -7.36
C THR A 105 3.34 18.25 -8.75
N SER A 106 2.59 17.65 -9.66
CA SER A 106 2.34 18.22 -10.99
C SER A 106 1.50 19.52 -10.94
N ASP A 107 0.54 19.61 -10.01
CA ASP A 107 -0.26 20.81 -9.80
C ASP A 107 0.61 21.96 -9.25
N TYR A 108 1.55 21.66 -8.35
CA TYR A 108 2.54 22.65 -7.89
C TYR A 108 3.40 23.21 -9.04
N GLU A 109 3.85 22.36 -9.96
CA GLU A 109 4.63 22.78 -11.13
C GLU A 109 3.87 23.74 -12.04
N ALA A 110 2.59 23.45 -12.29
CA ALA A 110 1.73 24.30 -13.10
C ALA A 110 1.50 25.66 -12.45
N VAL A 111 1.25 25.70 -11.12
CA VAL A 111 1.01 26.93 -10.37
C VAL A 111 2.29 27.77 -10.23
N GLU A 112 3.44 27.15 -9.92
CA GLU A 112 4.72 27.88 -9.78
C GLU A 112 5.16 28.50 -11.12
N THR A 113 4.90 27.80 -12.23
CA THR A 113 5.18 28.31 -13.59
C THR A 113 4.27 29.49 -13.95
N ASP A 114 2.97 29.44 -13.62
CA ASP A 114 2.02 30.54 -13.89
C ASP A 114 2.37 31.79 -13.06
N VAL A 115 2.66 31.62 -11.77
CA VAL A 115 3.05 32.73 -10.88
C VAL A 115 4.38 33.35 -11.32
N SER A 116 5.39 32.53 -11.65
CA SER A 116 6.69 33.02 -12.12
C SER A 116 6.61 33.77 -13.45
N THR A 117 5.66 33.40 -14.31
CA THR A 117 5.45 34.06 -15.61
C THR A 117 4.70 35.39 -15.44
N ARG A 118 3.75 35.46 -14.51
CA ARG A 118 3.03 36.71 -14.19
C ARG A 118 3.87 37.75 -13.47
N LEU A 119 4.88 37.34 -12.71
CA LEU A 119 5.79 38.27 -12.02
C LEU A 119 6.91 38.82 -12.92
N LYS A 120 7.10 38.25 -14.12
CA LYS A 120 8.11 38.70 -15.10
C LYS A 120 7.56 39.63 -16.19
N ASN A 121 6.25 39.80 -16.26
CA ASN A 121 5.54 40.73 -17.15
C ASN A 121 4.92 41.88 -16.35
#